data_AF-A0A7D5KGB7-F1
#
_entry.id   AF-A0A7D5KGB7-F1
#
_cell.length_a   1.000
_cell.length_b   1.000
_cell.length_c   1.000
_cell.angle_alpha   90.00
_cell.angle_beta   90.00
_cell.angle_gamma   90.00
#
_symmetry.space_group_name_H-M   'P 1'
#
loop_
_entity.id
_entity.type
_entity.pdbx_description
1 polymer ?
#
loop_
_entity_poly.entity_id
_entity_poly.type
_entity_poly.pdbx_seq_one_letter_code
_entity_poly.pdbx_strand_id
1 'polypeptide(L)' 'MARYPRPVRDARIKCIECNAPVVETVDEGYHCVDCGGSPITSHSDASSGSEASSLNEADD' A
#
# COMPACT_ATOMS: atom_id res chain seq x y z
N MET A 1 -5.80 18.86 27.64
CA MET A 1 -5.68 17.49 28.18
C MET A 1 -5.00 16.59 27.14
N ALA A 2 -3.76 16.19 27.38
CA ALA A 2 -3.04 15.26 26.50
C ALA A 2 -3.73 13.89 26.53
N ARG A 3 -4.09 13.33 25.37
CA ARG A 3 -4.60 11.96 25.29
C ARG A 3 -3.42 11.03 25.60
N TYR A 4 -3.37 10.48 26.80
CA TYR A 4 -2.42 9.43 27.15
C TYR A 4 -2.55 8.31 26.10
N PRO A 5 -1.47 7.90 25.42
CA PRO A 5 -1.54 6.85 24.43
C PRO A 5 -2.07 5.59 25.11
N ARG A 6 -3.25 5.15 24.67
CA ARG A 6 -3.80 3.87 25.11
C ARG A 6 -2.94 2.77 24.51
N PRO A 7 -2.81 1.60 25.16
CA PRO A 7 -2.19 0.43 24.55
C PRO A 7 -3.01 0.07 23.31
N VAL A 8 -2.59 0.56 22.16
CA VAL A 8 -3.13 0.19 20.85
C VAL A 8 -2.57 -1.20 20.58
N ARG A 9 -3.38 -2.14 20.09
CA ARG A 9 -2.87 -3.43 19.62
C ARG A 9 -1.68 -3.14 18.68
N ASP A 10 -0.51 -3.68 19.00
CA ASP A 10 0.76 -3.50 18.27
C ASP A 10 0.71 -4.18 16.88
N ALA A 11 -0.28 -3.82 16.06
CA ALA A 11 -0.22 -4.09 14.64
C ALA A 11 0.79 -3.11 14.06
N ARG A 12 2.00 -3.60 13.74
CA ARG A 12 3.09 -2.80 13.19
C ARG A 12 2.70 -2.12 11.87
N ILE A 13 1.76 -2.71 11.14
CA ILE A 13 1.30 -2.26 9.82
C ILE A 13 -0.25 -2.28 9.81
N LYS A 14 -0.84 -1.28 9.16
CA LYS A 14 -2.30 -1.15 8.96
C LYS A 14 -2.63 -0.95 7.49
N CYS A 15 -3.80 -1.44 7.08
CA CYS A 15 -4.37 -1.14 5.77
C CYS A 15 -4.90 0.30 5.76
N ILE A 16 -4.58 1.08 4.73
CA ILE A 16 -5.02 2.48 4.61
C ILE A 16 -6.53 2.58 4.36
N GLU A 17 -7.08 1.66 3.57
CA GLU A 17 -8.49 1.68 3.17
C GLU A 17 -9.41 1.34 4.35
N CYS A 18 -9.10 0.28 5.10
CA CYS A 18 -9.97 -0.24 6.15
C CYS A 18 -9.52 0.16 7.56
N ASN A 19 -8.31 0.72 7.72
CA ASN A 19 -7.65 0.95 9.02
C ASN A 19 -7.57 -0.32 9.90
N ALA A 20 -7.63 -1.49 9.26
CA ALA A 20 -7.57 -2.80 9.87
C ALA A 20 -6.11 -3.28 10.00
N PRO A 21 -5.80 -4.19 10.95
CA PRO A 21 -4.47 -4.74 11.09
C PRO A 21 -4.08 -5.60 9.89
N VAL A 22 -2.78 -5.66 9.62
CA VAL A 22 -2.20 -6.44 8.53
C VAL A 22 -1.43 -7.61 9.12
N VAL A 23 -1.53 -8.77 8.46
CA VAL A 23 -0.82 -10.00 8.84
C VAL A 23 0.15 -10.42 7.75
N GLU A 24 1.22 -11.07 8.15
CA GLU A 24 2.18 -11.73 7.25
C GLU A 24 1.68 -13.14 6.94
N THR A 25 1.63 -13.50 5.67
CA THR A 25 1.27 -14.83 5.20
C THR A 25 2.49 -15.72 5.10
N VAL A 26 2.26 -17.03 4.95
CA VAL A 26 3.33 -18.03 4.81
C VAL A 26 4.20 -17.83 3.57
N ASP A 27 3.70 -17.10 2.57
CA ASP A 27 4.39 -16.75 1.32
C ASP A 27 5.14 -15.41 1.43
N GLU A 28 5.45 -14.96 2.65
CA GLU A 28 6.13 -13.67 2.93
C GLU A 28 5.35 -12.44 2.43
N GLY A 29 4.03 -12.60 2.20
CA GLY A 29 3.13 -11.55 1.74
C GLY A 29 2.43 -10.83 2.90
N TYR A 30 2.13 -9.54 2.74
CA TYR A 30 1.38 -8.77 3.73
C TYR A 30 -0.06 -8.56 3.27
N HIS A 31 -1.02 -9.01 4.07
CA HIS A 31 -2.45 -8.93 3.73
C HIS A 31 -3.30 -8.34 4.85
N CYS A 32 -4.25 -7.49 4.47
CA CYS A 32 -5.27 -6.94 5.36
C CYS A 32 -6.23 -8.03 5.83
N VAL A 33 -6.50 -8.12 7.13
CA VAL A 33 -7.43 -9.13 7.68
C VAL A 33 -8.90 -8.88 7.33
N ASP A 34 -9.22 -7.67 6.87
CA ASP A 34 -10.60 -7.24 6.62
C ASP A 34 -10.94 -7.27 5.12
N CYS A 35 -10.18 -6.55 4.29
CA CYS A 35 -10.41 -6.51 2.84
C CYS A 35 -9.55 -7.48 2.02
N GLY A 36 -8.55 -8.14 2.61
CA GLY A 36 -7.62 -9.03 1.90
C GLY A 36 -6.57 -8.32 1.02
N GLY A 37 -6.66 -7.00 0.86
CA GLY A 37 -5.70 -6.23 0.06
C GLY A 37 -4.28 -6.28 0.63
N SER A 38 -3.29 -6.07 -0.24
CA SER A 38 -1.86 -6.06 0.11
C SER A 38 -1.34 -4.62 0.20
N PRO A 39 -1.21 -4.04 1.41
CA PRO A 39 -0.90 -2.62 1.57
C PRO A 39 0.59 -2.28 1.45
N ILE A 40 1.46 -3.29 1.31
CA ILE A 40 2.90 -3.09 1.13
C ILE A 40 3.24 -3.32 -0.33
N THR A 41 3.60 -2.25 -1.04
CA THR A 41 4.17 -2.30 -2.38
C THR A 41 5.66 -1.93 -2.30
N SER A 42 6.53 -2.76 -2.86
CA SER A 42 7.95 -2.44 -2.95
C SER A 42 8.14 -1.30 -3.95
N HIS A 43 8.59 -0.15 -3.47
CA HIS A 43 8.78 1.06 -4.28
C HIS A 43 9.88 0.92 -5.36
N SER A 44 10.53 -0.24 -5.44
CA SER A 44 11.54 -0.61 -6.45
C SER A 44 10.94 -0.96 -7.82
N ASP A 45 9.63 -1.22 -7.91
CA ASP A 45 8.95 -1.56 -9.17
C ASP A 45 8.40 -0.33 -9.92
N ALA A 46 8.41 0.86 -9.30
CA ALA A 46 7.87 2.08 -9.91
C ALA A 46 8.75 2.67 -11.05
N SER A 47 9.91 2.05 -11.36
CA SER A 47 10.78 2.49 -12.46
C SER A 47 10.51 1.79 -13.81
N SER A 48 9.57 0.84 -13.88
CA SER A 48 9.22 0.13 -15.12
C SER A 48 7.79 0.46 -15.57
N GLY A 49 7.54 1.75 -15.79
CA GLY A 49 6.22 2.25 -16.18
C GLY A 49 6.28 3.61 -16.87
N SER A 50 7.29 3.84 -17.71
CA SER A 50 7.31 4.98 -18.63
C SER A 50 6.38 4.69 -19.80
N GLU A 51 5.08 4.80 -19.58
CA GLU A 51 4.11 4.81 -20.68
C GLU A 51 4.28 6.10 -21.49
N ALA A 52 4.85 5.91 -22.68
CA ALA A 52 5.05 6.94 -23.67
C ALA A 52 3.71 7.57 -24.07
N SER A 53 3.52 8.83 -23.72
CA SER A 53 2.59 9.71 -24.42
C SER A 53 3.39 10.84 -25.05
N SER A 54 3.96 10.54 -26.22
CA SER A 54 4.35 11.55 -27.19
C SER A 54 3.35 11.47 -28.34
N LEU A 55 2.24 12.19 -28.20
CA LEU A 55 1.38 12.54 -29.32
C LEU A 55 2.21 13.41 -30.27
N ASN A 56 2.50 12.91 -31.46
CA ASN A 56 2.96 13.74 -32.57
C ASN A 56 2.04 13.47 -33.76
N GLU A 57 0.87 14.09 -33.76
CA GLU A 57 0.15 14.38 -35.00
C GLU A 57 0.78 15.64 -35.62
N ALA A 58 1.52 15.45 -36.70
CA ALA A 58 1.93 16.52 -37.61
C ALA A 58 0.93 16.55 -38.77
N ASP A 59 0.23 17.66 -38.90
CA ASP A 59 -0.71 18.01 -39.97
C ASP A 59 0.08 18.69 -41.12
N ASP A 60 -0.01 18.15 -42.34
CA ASP A 60 0.12 18.85 -43.64
C ASP A 60 -0.60 18.07 -44.75
#